data_AF-A0A9X8E2D5-F1
#
_entry.id   AF-A0A9X8E2D5-F1
#
_cell.length_a   1.000
_cell.length_b   1.000
_cell.length_c   1.000
_cell.angle_alpha   90.00
_cell.angle_beta   90.00
_cell.angle_gamma   90.00
#
_symmetry.space_group_name_H-M   'P 1'
#
loop_
_entity.id
_entity.type
_entity.pdbx_description
1 polymer ?
#
loop_
_entity_poly.entity_id
_entity_poly.type
_entity_poly.pdbx_seq_one_letter_code
_entity_poly.pdbx_strand_id
1 'polypeptide(L)'
;SKLPILFIVHGTPGGPIDSHELATYPSGHYYEVQKSGWMDGRVWRTYLDMLQYEIHGPTVILVDNFDAHVTQESSESIARDLFSVLEPLPPNCTSVCQPLDVGVMGPFKKLLRTLWLEETPVVTAGEKRLAMIKRSIKAWDRISADAIKKSFVKAIPRPEIVLV
;
A
#
# COMPACT_ATOMS: atom_id res chain seq x y z
N SER A 1 10.88 6.84 -7.22
CA SER A 1 10.45 7.33 -5.90
C SER A 1 9.81 6.17 -5.12
N LYS A 2 9.49 6.35 -3.84
CA LYS A 2 8.60 5.44 -3.11
C LYS A 2 7.18 5.97 -3.24
N LEU A 3 6.20 5.08 -3.37
CA LEU A 3 4.80 5.49 -3.35
C LEU A 3 4.40 5.95 -1.93
N PRO A 4 3.49 6.91 -1.81
CA PRO A 4 2.87 7.26 -0.54
C PRO A 4 2.03 6.09 -0.01
N ILE A 5 1.88 6.00 1.32
CA ILE A 5 1.01 5.01 1.94
C ILE A 5 -0.45 5.43 1.80
N LEU A 6 -1.32 4.49 1.42
CA LEU A 6 -2.75 4.57 1.66
C LEU A 6 -3.08 3.90 3.01
N PHE A 7 -3.61 4.67 3.95
CA PHE A 7 -4.11 4.16 5.22
C PHE A 7 -5.61 3.91 5.14
N ILE A 8 -6.02 2.70 5.54
CA ILE A 8 -7.44 2.37 5.75
C ILE A 8 -7.74 2.48 7.23
N VAL A 9 -8.60 3.42 7.60
CA VAL A 9 -8.96 3.69 8.99
C VAL A 9 -10.29 3.03 9.29
N HIS A 10 -10.31 2.16 10.28
CA HIS A 10 -11.52 1.49 10.72
C HIS A 10 -12.52 2.51 11.30
N GLY A 11 -13.65 2.70 10.60
CA GLY A 11 -14.68 3.66 10.96
C GLY A 11 -15.78 3.73 9.90
N THR A 12 -16.78 4.58 10.12
CA THR A 12 -17.88 4.77 9.17
C THR A 12 -17.54 5.89 8.20
N PRO A 13 -17.58 5.68 6.86
CA PRO A 13 -17.53 6.78 5.88
C PRO A 13 -18.59 7.84 6.18
N GLY A 14 -18.23 9.12 6.09
CA GLY A 14 -19.04 10.26 6.53
C GLY A 14 -19.20 10.39 8.05
N GLY A 15 -18.62 9.49 8.83
CA GLY A 15 -18.63 9.53 10.30
C GLY A 15 -17.61 10.53 10.87
N PRO A 16 -17.47 10.61 12.21
CA PRO A 16 -16.63 11.61 12.87
C PRO A 16 -15.14 11.54 12.46
N ILE A 17 -14.61 10.33 12.26
CA ILE A 17 -13.21 10.15 11.82
C ILE A 17 -13.01 10.77 10.44
N ASP A 18 -13.89 10.44 9.50
CA ASP A 18 -13.83 10.89 8.11
C ASP A 18 -13.98 12.41 8.00
N SER A 19 -14.98 12.94 8.70
CA SER A 19 -15.37 14.36 8.62
C SER A 19 -14.48 15.33 9.41
N HIS A 20 -13.75 14.86 10.43
CA HIS A 20 -12.99 15.75 11.32
C HIS A 20 -11.54 15.30 11.55
N GLU A 21 -11.30 14.00 11.70
CA GLU A 21 -9.99 13.51 12.15
C GLU A 21 -8.99 13.39 11.00
N LEU A 22 -9.42 12.94 9.81
CA LEU A 22 -8.53 12.79 8.66
C LEU A 22 -7.83 14.10 8.29
N ALA A 23 -8.50 15.25 8.45
CA ALA A 23 -7.92 16.57 8.20
C ALA A 23 -6.75 16.92 9.14
N THR A 24 -6.59 16.20 10.25
CA THR A 24 -5.49 16.38 11.20
C THR A 24 -4.30 15.45 10.93
N TYR A 25 -4.45 14.49 10.02
CA TYR A 25 -3.40 13.53 9.72
C TYR A 25 -2.30 14.12 8.84
N PRO A 26 -1.07 13.58 8.89
CA PRO A 26 0.04 14.10 8.10
C PRO A 26 -0.24 14.13 6.60
N SER A 27 0.13 15.24 5.93
CA SER A 27 0.03 15.36 4.48
C SER A 27 1.04 14.47 3.74
N GLY A 28 0.86 14.29 2.42
CA GLY A 28 1.76 13.48 1.57
C GLY A 28 1.44 11.99 1.60
N HIS A 29 0.35 11.61 2.27
CA HIS A 29 -0.21 10.26 2.30
C HIS A 29 -1.72 10.33 2.11
N TYR A 30 -2.31 9.16 1.83
CA TYR A 30 -3.72 9.05 1.51
C TYR A 30 -4.45 8.29 2.62
N TYR A 31 -5.71 8.63 2.82
CA TYR A 31 -6.52 8.12 3.91
C TYR A 31 -7.92 7.80 3.42
N GLU A 32 -8.41 6.62 3.76
CA GLU A 32 -9.78 6.19 3.50
C GLU A 32 -10.39 5.63 4.78
N VAL A 33 -11.62 6.03 5.11
CA VAL A 33 -12.37 5.43 6.21
C VAL A 33 -13.19 4.27 5.69
N GLN A 34 -13.13 3.12 6.35
CA GLN A 34 -13.84 1.92 5.92
C GLN A 34 -14.37 1.14 7.13
N LYS A 35 -15.61 0.64 7.06
CA LYS A 35 -16.40 0.09 8.18
C LYS A 35 -15.80 -1.13 8.87
N SER A 36 -15.04 -1.94 8.14
CA SER A 36 -14.33 -3.12 8.64
C SER A 36 -12.81 -2.89 8.73
N GLY A 37 -12.30 -1.78 8.20
CA GLY A 37 -10.88 -1.46 8.15
C GLY A 37 -10.10 -2.25 7.09
N TRP A 38 -10.78 -2.82 6.09
CA TRP A 38 -10.18 -3.66 5.05
C TRP A 38 -10.25 -3.00 3.67
N MET A 39 -9.41 -3.50 2.76
CA MET A 39 -9.52 -3.19 1.33
C MET A 39 -10.83 -3.74 0.77
N ASP A 40 -11.50 -2.95 -0.04
CA ASP A 40 -12.66 -3.34 -0.86
C ASP A 40 -12.60 -2.64 -2.21
N GLY A 41 -13.56 -2.91 -3.10
CA GLY A 41 -13.58 -2.31 -4.44
C GLY A 41 -13.67 -0.78 -4.44
N ARG A 42 -14.28 -0.16 -3.41
CA ARG A 42 -14.33 1.30 -3.30
C ARG A 42 -12.95 1.85 -2.95
N VAL A 43 -12.31 1.29 -1.92
CA VAL A 43 -10.98 1.73 -1.49
C VAL A 43 -9.93 1.45 -2.58
N TRP A 44 -10.08 0.34 -3.32
CA TRP A 44 -9.23 0.03 -4.46
C TRP A 44 -9.34 1.08 -5.57
N ARG A 45 -10.56 1.52 -5.93
CA ARG A 45 -10.73 2.62 -6.87
C ARG A 45 -10.08 3.92 -6.38
N THR A 46 -10.26 4.29 -5.11
CA THR A 46 -9.55 5.43 -4.53
C THR A 46 -8.03 5.28 -4.66
N TYR A 47 -7.50 4.06 -4.46
CA TYR A 47 -6.07 3.80 -4.62
C TYR A 47 -5.60 3.99 -6.08
N LEU A 48 -6.38 3.55 -7.07
CA LEU A 48 -6.09 3.79 -8.49
C LEU A 48 -6.14 5.29 -8.83
N ASP A 49 -7.14 6.00 -8.31
CA ASP A 49 -7.25 7.46 -8.48
C ASP A 49 -6.06 8.19 -7.87
N MET A 50 -5.51 7.69 -6.77
CA MET A 50 -4.26 8.22 -6.21
C MET A 50 -3.05 7.93 -7.12
N LEU A 51 -2.94 6.69 -7.62
CA LEU A 51 -1.78 6.26 -8.40
C LEU A 51 -1.56 7.10 -9.66
N GLN A 52 -2.62 7.66 -10.26
CA GLN A 52 -2.51 8.50 -11.46
C GLN A 52 -1.57 9.71 -11.27
N TYR A 53 -1.41 10.18 -10.03
CA TYR A 53 -0.54 11.30 -9.70
C TYR A 53 0.89 10.89 -9.33
N GLU A 54 1.11 9.59 -9.08
CA GLU A 54 2.36 9.07 -8.51
C GLU A 54 3.20 8.27 -9.52
N ILE A 55 2.59 7.77 -10.59
CA ILE A 55 3.25 7.00 -11.64
C ILE A 55 3.44 7.81 -12.91
N HIS A 56 4.51 7.52 -13.66
CA HIS A 56 4.83 8.18 -14.91
C HIS A 56 4.99 7.15 -16.04
N GLY A 57 4.20 7.31 -17.10
CA GLY A 57 4.24 6.46 -18.28
C GLY A 57 3.69 5.04 -18.06
N PRO A 58 3.81 4.17 -19.08
CA PRO A 58 3.29 2.81 -18.98
C PRO A 58 3.96 2.03 -17.85
N THR A 59 3.15 1.56 -16.91
CA THR A 59 3.61 0.83 -15.72
C THR A 59 2.91 -0.53 -15.63
N VAL A 60 3.54 -1.49 -14.96
CA VAL A 60 2.90 -2.75 -14.56
C VAL A 60 2.51 -2.66 -13.09
N ILE A 61 1.21 -2.78 -12.81
CA ILE A 61 0.66 -2.81 -11.46
C ILE A 61 0.54 -4.27 -11.05
N LEU A 62 1.50 -4.73 -10.24
CA LEU A 62 1.54 -6.09 -9.72
C LEU A 62 0.67 -6.22 -8.46
N VAL A 63 -0.34 -7.09 -8.48
CA VAL A 63 -1.30 -7.29 -7.38
C VAL A 63 -1.41 -8.74 -6.97
N ASP A 64 -1.86 -9.00 -5.74
CA ASP A 64 -2.32 -10.34 -5.39
C ASP A 64 -3.71 -10.64 -6.00
N ASN A 65 -4.20 -11.86 -5.82
CA ASN A 65 -5.47 -12.31 -6.40
C ASN A 65 -6.69 -11.92 -5.55
N PHE A 66 -6.62 -10.83 -4.79
CA PHE A 66 -7.80 -10.36 -4.07
C PHE A 66 -8.87 -9.94 -5.08
N ASP A 67 -10.12 -10.40 -4.88
CA ASP A 67 -11.20 -10.25 -5.85
C ASP A 67 -11.40 -8.82 -6.33
N ALA A 68 -11.25 -7.82 -5.44
CA ALA A 68 -11.38 -6.41 -5.82
C ALA A 68 -10.29 -5.94 -6.81
N HIS A 69 -9.09 -6.51 -6.73
CA HIS A 69 -7.95 -6.13 -7.58
C HIS A 69 -8.10 -6.69 -8.99
N VAL A 70 -8.58 -7.93 -9.13
CA VAL A 70 -8.53 -8.71 -10.39
C VAL A 70 -9.83 -8.66 -11.20
N THR A 71 -10.71 -7.70 -10.92
CA THR A 71 -11.94 -7.50 -11.71
C THR A 71 -11.64 -6.96 -13.12
N GLN A 72 -12.56 -7.21 -14.05
CA GLN A 72 -12.50 -6.59 -15.38
C GLN A 72 -12.58 -5.04 -15.30
N GLU A 73 -13.38 -4.50 -14.38
CA GLU A 73 -13.48 -3.05 -14.15
C GLU A 73 -12.12 -2.46 -13.72
N SER A 74 -11.37 -3.18 -12.88
CA SER A 74 -10.04 -2.79 -12.43
C SER A 74 -9.06 -2.74 -13.60
N SER A 75 -9.01 -3.79 -14.43
CA SER A 75 -8.10 -3.84 -15.57
C SER A 75 -8.42 -2.76 -16.62
N GLU A 76 -9.70 -2.54 -16.92
CA GLU A 76 -10.16 -1.50 -17.84
C GLU A 76 -9.83 -0.09 -17.34
N SER A 77 -10.03 0.18 -16.04
CA SER A 77 -9.72 1.49 -15.45
C SER A 77 -8.22 1.75 -15.43
N ILE A 78 -7.40 0.75 -15.10
CA ILE A 78 -5.94 0.86 -15.14
C ILE A 78 -5.44 1.10 -16.57
N ALA A 79 -5.99 0.41 -17.56
CA ALA A 79 -5.61 0.60 -18.96
C ALA A 79 -6.00 1.98 -19.47
N ARG A 80 -7.24 2.42 -19.17
CA ARG A 80 -7.80 3.68 -19.66
C ARG A 80 -7.23 4.91 -18.96
N ASP A 81 -7.18 4.88 -17.63
CA ASP A 81 -6.93 6.07 -16.81
C ASP A 81 -5.45 6.19 -16.43
N LEU A 82 -4.75 5.05 -16.28
CA LEU A 82 -3.34 5.00 -15.88
C LEU A 82 -2.39 4.63 -17.04
N PHE A 83 -2.92 4.33 -18.23
CA PHE A 83 -2.14 3.84 -19.38
C PHE A 83 -1.20 2.69 -19.02
N SER A 84 -1.65 1.82 -18.12
CA SER A 84 -0.85 0.81 -17.44
C SER A 84 -1.46 -0.59 -17.60
N VAL A 85 -0.73 -1.62 -17.18
CA VAL A 85 -1.18 -3.02 -17.23
C VAL A 85 -1.35 -3.54 -15.82
N LEU A 86 -2.48 -4.20 -15.55
CA LEU A 86 -2.70 -4.95 -14.32
C LEU A 86 -2.14 -6.36 -14.49
N GLU A 87 -1.24 -6.77 -13.60
CA GLU A 87 -0.65 -8.12 -13.59
C GLU A 87 -0.91 -8.79 -12.24
N PRO A 88 -1.86 -9.73 -12.17
CA PRO A 88 -2.05 -10.56 -10.99
C PRO A 88 -0.89 -11.53 -10.80
N LEU A 89 -0.46 -11.71 -9.55
CA LEU A 89 0.49 -12.76 -9.21
C LEU A 89 -0.07 -14.15 -9.54
N PRO A 90 0.78 -15.16 -9.79
CA PRO A 90 0.32 -16.54 -9.82
C PRO A 90 -0.45 -16.89 -8.53
N PRO A 91 -1.56 -17.64 -8.61
CA PRO A 91 -2.34 -18.01 -7.44
C PRO A 91 -1.49 -18.67 -6.35
N ASN A 92 -1.74 -18.32 -5.09
CA ASN A 92 -1.03 -18.83 -3.90
C ASN A 92 0.48 -18.54 -3.84
N CYS A 93 1.00 -17.62 -4.66
CA CYS A 93 2.41 -17.27 -4.68
C CYS A 93 2.75 -15.95 -3.98
N THR A 94 1.82 -15.32 -3.24
CA THR A 94 2.06 -14.00 -2.60
C THR A 94 3.33 -13.98 -1.75
N SER A 95 3.53 -15.00 -0.90
CA SER A 95 4.69 -15.09 -0.01
C SER A 95 6.05 -15.22 -0.72
N VAL A 96 6.05 -15.59 -2.00
CA VAL A 96 7.26 -15.85 -2.81
C VAL A 96 7.45 -14.82 -3.92
N CYS A 97 6.36 -14.36 -4.52
CA CYS A 97 6.37 -13.52 -5.71
C CYS A 97 5.96 -12.06 -5.44
N GLN A 98 5.40 -11.74 -4.27
CA GLN A 98 5.04 -10.35 -3.94
C GLN A 98 6.25 -9.60 -3.36
N PRO A 99 6.76 -8.53 -4.04
CA PRO A 99 7.93 -7.79 -3.57
C PRO A 99 7.78 -7.19 -2.17
N LEU A 100 6.55 -6.80 -1.79
CA LEU A 100 6.27 -6.28 -0.46
C LEU A 100 6.52 -7.34 0.61
N ASP A 101 5.95 -8.54 0.45
CA ASP A 101 6.12 -9.62 1.42
C ASP A 101 7.55 -10.16 1.48
N VAL A 102 8.17 -10.34 0.31
CA VAL A 102 9.48 -11.00 0.18
C VAL A 102 10.65 -10.17 0.73
N GLY A 103 10.54 -8.83 0.71
CA GLY A 103 11.67 -7.96 1.03
C GLY A 103 11.37 -6.70 1.83
N VAL A 104 10.12 -6.23 1.89
CA VAL A 104 9.80 -4.92 2.52
C VAL A 104 9.12 -5.08 3.87
N MET A 105 8.16 -5.99 3.99
CA MET A 105 7.32 -6.15 5.18
C MET A 105 8.11 -6.57 6.42
N GLY A 106 9.13 -7.41 6.28
CA GLY A 106 10.00 -7.81 7.38
C GLY A 106 10.73 -6.61 8.02
N PRO A 107 11.56 -5.87 7.26
CA PRO A 107 12.21 -4.64 7.73
C PRO A 107 11.22 -3.60 8.25
N PHE A 108 10.10 -3.38 7.56
CA PHE A 108 9.08 -2.42 7.95
C PHE A 108 8.48 -2.74 9.34
N LYS A 109 8.08 -4.00 9.57
CA LYS A 109 7.57 -4.47 10.88
C LYS A 109 8.62 -4.35 11.98
N LYS A 110 9.91 -4.58 11.68
CA LYS A 110 11.00 -4.39 12.64
C LYS A 110 11.16 -2.91 13.03
N LEU A 111 11.08 -2.01 12.05
CA LEU A 111 11.13 -0.56 12.29
C LEU A 111 9.93 -0.09 13.12
N LEU A 112 8.71 -0.54 12.80
CA LEU A 112 7.52 -0.23 13.60
C LEU A 112 7.71 -0.60 15.08
N ARG A 113 8.22 -1.81 15.37
CA ARG A 113 8.48 -2.26 16.74
C ARG A 113 9.54 -1.41 17.43
N THR A 114 10.62 -1.08 16.71
CA THR A 114 11.71 -0.26 17.25
C THR A 114 11.22 1.14 17.60
N LEU A 115 10.50 1.77 16.67
CA LEU A 115 9.98 3.12 16.84
C LEU A 115 8.89 3.22 17.91
N TRP A 116 8.13 2.14 18.15
CA TRP A 116 7.14 2.11 19.21
C TRP A 116 7.77 2.27 20.60
N LEU A 117 8.98 1.73 20.81
CA LEU A 117 9.68 1.85 22.09
C LEU A 117 10.13 3.30 22.38
N GLU A 118 10.26 4.13 21.35
CA GLU A 118 10.61 5.55 21.45
C GLU A 118 9.37 6.44 21.65
N GLU A 119 8.17 5.89 21.55
CA GLU A 119 6.93 6.65 21.47
C GLU A 119 6.35 6.97 22.85
N THR A 120 5.91 8.21 23.03
CA THR A 120 5.19 8.61 24.26
C THR A 120 3.82 7.93 24.31
N PRO A 121 3.45 7.30 25.44
CA PRO A 121 2.13 6.71 25.59
C PRO A 121 1.01 7.75 25.42
N VAL A 122 -0.03 7.36 24.69
CA VAL A 122 -1.23 8.17 24.46
C VAL A 122 -2.48 7.41 24.89
N VAL A 123 -3.55 8.13 25.23
CA VAL A 123 -4.69 7.55 25.95
C VAL A 123 -5.89 7.34 25.04
N THR A 124 -6.27 8.38 24.29
CA THR A 124 -7.51 8.37 23.50
C THR A 124 -7.37 7.53 22.24
N ALA A 125 -8.51 7.08 21.69
CA ALA A 125 -8.53 6.29 20.46
C ALA A 125 -7.96 7.08 19.26
N GLY A 126 -8.26 8.39 19.17
CA GLY A 126 -7.74 9.26 18.11
C GLY A 126 -6.25 9.47 18.20
N GLU A 127 -5.72 9.75 19.39
CA GLU A 127 -4.27 9.87 19.59
C GLU A 127 -3.55 8.55 19.24
N LYS A 128 -4.12 7.40 19.61
CA LYS A 128 -3.55 6.07 19.27
C LYS A 128 -3.52 5.82 17.75
N ARG A 129 -4.55 6.23 17.01
CA ARG A 129 -4.57 6.15 15.55
C ARG A 129 -3.50 7.06 14.94
N LEU A 130 -3.45 8.32 15.35
CA LEU A 130 -2.49 9.30 14.84
C LEU A 130 -1.04 8.87 15.15
N ALA A 131 -0.79 8.37 16.35
CA ALA A 131 0.46 7.73 16.78
C ALA A 131 0.90 6.61 15.80
N MET A 132 0.01 5.65 15.55
CA MET A 132 0.28 4.55 14.61
C MET A 132 0.57 5.05 13.19
N ILE A 133 -0.19 6.03 12.69
CA ILE A 133 0.01 6.63 11.37
C ILE A 133 1.39 7.28 11.28
N LYS A 134 1.72 8.19 12.22
CA LYS A 134 3.04 8.86 12.26
C LYS A 134 4.19 7.87 12.34
N ARG A 135 4.04 6.82 13.15
CA ARG A 135 5.04 5.77 13.27
C ARG A 135 5.21 4.96 11.98
N SER A 136 4.12 4.67 11.29
CA SER A 136 4.13 3.96 10.01
C SER A 136 4.81 4.78 8.92
N ILE A 137 4.55 6.09 8.88
CA ILE A 137 5.23 7.03 7.98
C ILE A 137 6.74 7.06 8.28
N LYS A 138 7.13 7.27 9.56
CA LYS A 138 8.54 7.27 9.99
C LYS A 138 9.25 5.95 9.66
N ALA A 139 8.55 4.81 9.78
CA ALA A 139 9.09 3.50 9.39
C ALA A 139 9.25 3.39 7.87
N TRP A 140 8.27 3.86 7.10
CA TRP A 140 8.28 3.84 5.64
C TRP A 140 9.40 4.70 5.08
N ASP A 141 9.61 5.89 5.65
CA ASP A 141 10.68 6.82 5.29
C ASP A 141 12.07 6.19 5.42
N ARG A 142 12.26 5.34 6.43
CA ARG A 142 13.51 4.60 6.67
C ARG A 142 13.73 3.43 5.71
N ILE A 143 12.71 2.94 5.01
CA ILE A 143 12.89 1.96 3.92
C ILE A 143 13.45 2.69 2.70
N SER A 144 14.62 2.31 2.19
CA SER A 144 15.20 2.97 1.03
C SER A 144 14.53 2.53 -0.28
N ALA A 145 14.54 3.38 -1.29
CA ALA A 145 14.06 3.02 -2.63
C ALA A 145 14.89 1.85 -3.23
N ASP A 146 16.18 1.76 -2.89
CA ASP A 146 17.04 0.63 -3.28
C ASP A 146 16.58 -0.70 -2.65
N ALA A 147 16.18 -0.69 -1.38
CA ALA A 147 15.63 -1.88 -0.73
C ALA A 147 14.34 -2.37 -1.42
N ILE A 148 13.48 -1.46 -1.86
CA ILE A 148 12.29 -1.78 -2.66
C ILE A 148 12.70 -2.37 -4.01
N LYS A 149 13.61 -1.73 -4.76
CA LYS A 149 14.08 -2.28 -6.05
C LYS A 149 14.65 -3.69 -5.90
N LYS A 150 15.43 -3.94 -4.85
CA LYS A 150 15.98 -5.26 -4.54
C LYS A 150 14.90 -6.29 -4.20
N SER A 151 13.78 -5.88 -3.59
CA SER A 151 12.68 -6.81 -3.32
C SER A 151 11.98 -7.25 -4.59
N PHE A 152 11.84 -6.38 -5.60
CA PHE A 152 11.34 -6.76 -6.93
C PHE A 152 12.26 -7.78 -7.60
N VAL A 153 13.58 -7.53 -7.59
CA VAL A 153 14.58 -8.45 -8.17
C VAL A 153 14.55 -9.82 -7.50
N LYS A 154 14.28 -9.85 -6.19
CA LYS A 154 14.20 -11.10 -5.42
C LYS A 154 12.89 -11.86 -5.65
N ALA A 155 11.77 -11.14 -5.78
CA ALA A 155 10.45 -11.74 -5.84
C ALA A 155 10.04 -12.19 -7.25
N ILE A 156 10.44 -11.46 -8.29
CA ILE A 156 10.07 -11.78 -9.67
C ILE A 156 11.05 -12.82 -10.22
N PRO A 157 10.59 -14.04 -10.56
CA PRO A 157 11.45 -15.06 -11.16
C PRO A 157 12.05 -14.56 -12.47
N ARG A 158 13.33 -14.81 -12.68
CA ARG A 158 13.96 -14.55 -13.99
C ARG A 158 13.68 -15.76 -14.88
N PRO A 159 13.20 -15.56 -16.13
CA PRO A 159 13.09 -16.68 -17.05
C PRO A 159 14.48 -17.27 -17.27
N GLU A 160 14.60 -18.60 -17.15
CA GLU A 160 15.74 -19.30 -17.72
C GLU A 160 15.63 -19.14 -19.23
N ILE A 161 16.50 -18.31 -19.82
CA ILE A 161 16.62 -18.24 -21.27
C ILE A 161 17.29 -19.54 -21.69
N VAL A 162 16.49 -20.55 -21.99
CA VAL A 162 16.94 -21.72 -22.72
C VAL A 162 17.09 -21.27 -24.16
N LEU A 163 18.32 -20.96 -24.57
CA LEU A 163 18.66 -20.84 -25.98
C LEU A 163 18.47 -22.24 -26.59
N VAL A 164 17.40 -22.41 -27.36
CA VAL A 164 17.16 -23.61 -28.19
C VAL A 164 17.81 -23.40 -29.55
#